data_AF-A0AAV8XIE2-F1
#
_entry.id   AF-A0AAV8XIE2-F1
#
_cell.length_a   1.000
_cell.length_b   1.000
_cell.length_c   1.000
_cell.angle_alpha   90.00
_cell.angle_beta   90.00
_cell.angle_gamma   90.00
#
_symmetry.space_group_name_H-M   'P 1'
#
loop_
_entity.id
_entity.type
_entity.pdbx_description
1 polymer ?
#
loop_
_entity_poly.entity_id
_entity_poly.type
_entity_poly.pdbx_seq_one_letter_code
_entity_poly.pdbx_strand_id
1 'polypeptide(L)'
;MESTFVKLRQELNDLGYIETLKPDCVPLVDRLFSDLKTTTQNLQKYMKISQQAIEEQDSLRLGAEPYKCDNAKLIRECNELHLAFIQFKEQHEKVQKDLKVKIVSLENQLQNCESEKQNLKKRIKDLDSGQPDKKAGVKAKGPIPRTVDKGKTFRLDSAMGVCRRKDSSSFK
;
A
#
# COMPACT_ATOMS: atom_id res chain seq x y z
N MET A 1 -17.98 -30.30 -73.01
CA MET A 1 -18.01 -28.89 -73.44
C MET A 1 -19.42 -28.29 -73.33
N GLU A 2 -20.47 -29.01 -73.74
CA GLU A 2 -21.85 -28.52 -73.60
C GLU A 2 -22.29 -28.34 -72.14
N SER A 3 -21.91 -29.25 -71.24
CA SER A 3 -22.29 -29.16 -69.82
C SER A 3 -21.60 -28.03 -69.06
N THR A 4 -20.39 -27.63 -69.45
CA THR A 4 -19.66 -26.51 -68.84
C THR A 4 -20.22 -25.17 -69.33
N PHE A 5 -20.60 -25.09 -70.61
CA PHE A 5 -21.24 -23.91 -71.17
C PHE A 5 -22.58 -23.59 -70.50
N VAL A 6 -23.46 -24.59 -70.34
CA VAL A 6 -24.77 -24.40 -69.71
C VAL A 6 -24.64 -23.95 -68.25
N LYS A 7 -23.69 -24.52 -67.50
CA LYS A 7 -23.41 -24.13 -66.11
C LYS A 7 -22.91 -22.69 -65.99
N LEU A 8 -21.86 -22.35 -66.74
CA LEU A 8 -21.32 -20.99 -66.76
C LEU A 8 -22.38 -19.99 -67.20
N ARG A 9 -23.21 -20.35 -68.19
CA ARG A 9 -24.29 -19.49 -68.65
C ARG A 9 -25.34 -19.25 -67.58
N GLN A 10 -25.72 -20.27 -66.82
CA GLN A 10 -26.66 -20.13 -65.71
C GLN A 10 -26.06 -19.22 -64.62
N GLU A 11 -24.82 -19.45 -64.20
CA GLU A 11 -24.16 -18.63 -63.18
C GLU A 11 -24.02 -17.16 -63.61
N LEU A 12 -23.69 -16.90 -64.89
CA LEU A 12 -23.63 -15.55 -65.44
C LEU A 12 -25.02 -14.91 -65.52
N ASN A 13 -26.05 -15.64 -65.92
CA ASN A 13 -27.43 -15.16 -65.93
C ASN A 13 -27.93 -14.82 -64.52
N ASP A 14 -27.60 -15.63 -63.51
CA ASP A 14 -27.97 -15.40 -62.11
C ASP A 14 -27.32 -14.10 -61.57
N LEU A 15 -26.17 -13.72 -62.13
CA LEU A 15 -25.50 -12.44 -61.85
C LEU A 15 -25.97 -11.28 -62.76
N GLY A 16 -26.90 -11.54 -63.66
CA GLY A 16 -27.46 -10.53 -64.59
C GLY A 16 -26.67 -10.32 -65.88
N TYR A 17 -25.62 -11.10 -66.13
CA TYR A 17 -24.85 -11.04 -67.37
C TYR A 17 -25.56 -11.80 -68.49
N ILE A 18 -26.46 -11.10 -69.20
CA ILE A 18 -27.32 -11.66 -70.24
C ILE A 18 -26.74 -11.63 -71.66
N GLU A 19 -25.57 -11.03 -71.88
CA GLU A 19 -24.94 -10.88 -73.20
C GLU A 19 -24.57 -12.22 -73.87
N THR A 20 -24.66 -12.34 -75.19
CA THR A 20 -24.37 -13.59 -75.91
C THR A 20 -22.89 -14.00 -75.77
N LEU A 21 -22.64 -15.24 -75.36
CA LEU A 21 -21.28 -15.78 -75.19
C LEU A 21 -20.92 -16.74 -76.35
N LYS A 22 -19.80 -16.48 -77.03
CA LYS A 22 -19.27 -17.37 -78.07
C LYS A 22 -18.67 -18.64 -77.44
N PRO A 23 -18.86 -19.83 -78.05
CA PRO A 23 -18.32 -21.09 -77.53
C PRO A 23 -16.80 -21.10 -77.29
N ASP A 24 -16.04 -20.43 -78.17
CA ASP A 24 -14.57 -20.39 -78.09
C ASP A 24 -14.06 -19.63 -76.86
N CYS A 25 -14.87 -18.70 -76.30
CA CYS A 25 -14.50 -17.90 -75.14
C CYS A 25 -14.77 -18.62 -73.81
N VAL A 26 -15.56 -19.70 -73.83
CA VAL A 26 -16.05 -20.39 -72.63
C VAL A 26 -14.93 -20.84 -71.69
N PRO A 27 -13.83 -21.48 -72.15
CA PRO A 27 -12.78 -21.94 -71.25
C PRO A 27 -12.06 -20.81 -70.50
N LEU A 28 -11.93 -19.64 -71.14
CA LEU A 28 -11.29 -18.48 -70.53
C LEU A 28 -12.21 -17.82 -69.49
N VAL A 29 -13.47 -17.60 -69.87
CA VAL A 29 -14.46 -16.98 -68.97
C VAL A 29 -14.71 -17.88 -67.76
N ASP A 30 -14.80 -19.19 -67.93
CA ASP A 30 -14.96 -20.15 -66.83
C ASP A 30 -13.84 -20.08 -65.79
N ARG A 31 -12.59 -19.96 -66.25
CA ARG A 31 -11.42 -19.81 -65.36
C ARG A 31 -11.44 -18.48 -64.62
N LEU A 32 -11.62 -17.37 -65.35
CA LEU A 32 -11.68 -16.03 -64.73
C LEU A 32 -12.83 -15.93 -63.73
N PHE A 33 -13.98 -16.50 -64.06
CA PHE A 33 -15.14 -16.52 -63.20
C PHE A 33 -14.88 -17.34 -61.92
N SER A 34 -14.26 -18.51 -62.07
CA SER A 34 -13.84 -19.35 -60.94
C SER A 34 -12.84 -18.65 -60.02
N ASP A 35 -11.84 -17.97 -60.60
CA ASP A 35 -10.85 -17.19 -59.85
C ASP A 35 -11.50 -16.03 -59.10
N LEU A 36 -12.44 -15.32 -59.73
CA LEU A 36 -13.16 -14.21 -59.11
C LEU A 36 -14.07 -14.69 -57.97
N LYS A 37 -14.79 -15.80 -58.17
CA LYS A 37 -15.63 -16.43 -57.15
C LYS A 37 -14.78 -16.85 -55.94
N THR A 38 -13.66 -17.50 -56.19
CA THR A 38 -12.71 -17.92 -55.16
C THR A 38 -12.13 -16.73 -54.40
N THR A 39 -11.68 -15.69 -55.10
CA THR A 39 -11.11 -14.48 -54.49
C THR A 39 -12.14 -13.75 -53.65
N THR A 40 -13.38 -13.64 -54.13
CA THR A 40 -14.48 -12.99 -53.39
C THR A 40 -14.84 -13.77 -52.13
N GLN A 41 -14.94 -15.10 -52.21
CA GLN A 41 -15.18 -15.95 -51.05
C GLN A 41 -14.05 -15.87 -50.02
N ASN A 42 -12.79 -15.86 -50.48
CA ASN A 42 -11.64 -15.67 -49.61
C ASN A 42 -11.66 -14.30 -48.95
N LEU A 43 -11.97 -13.23 -49.68
CA LEU A 43 -12.08 -11.89 -49.13
C LEU A 43 -13.16 -11.82 -48.04
N GLN A 44 -14.35 -12.35 -48.30
CA GLN A 44 -15.43 -12.43 -47.31
C GLN A 44 -15.01 -13.22 -46.06
N LYS A 45 -14.29 -14.33 -46.25
CA LYS A 45 -13.74 -15.12 -45.15
C LYS A 45 -12.75 -14.31 -44.30
N TYR A 46 -11.81 -13.62 -44.92
CA TYR A 46 -10.82 -12.82 -44.19
C TYR A 46 -11.44 -11.61 -43.49
N MET A 47 -12.44 -10.97 -44.09
CA MET A 47 -13.20 -9.91 -43.42
C MET A 47 -13.85 -10.43 -42.13
N LYS A 48 -14.48 -11.61 -42.17
CA LYS A 48 -15.08 -12.22 -40.98
C LYS A 48 -14.03 -12.55 -39.92
N ILE A 49 -12.90 -13.14 -40.31
CA ILE A 49 -11.80 -13.45 -39.38
C ILE A 49 -11.25 -12.17 -38.74
N SER A 50 -11.04 -11.12 -39.53
CA SER A 50 -10.56 -9.82 -39.04
C SER A 50 -11.53 -9.24 -38.02
N GLN A 51 -12.83 -9.29 -38.31
CA GLN A 51 -13.86 -8.78 -37.40
C GLN A 51 -13.86 -9.57 -36.08
N GLN A 52 -13.79 -10.89 -36.14
CA GLN A 52 -13.72 -11.75 -34.96
C GLN A 52 -12.46 -11.48 -34.11
N ALA A 53 -11.31 -11.27 -34.76
CA ALA A 53 -10.07 -10.96 -34.06
C ALA A 53 -10.13 -9.61 -33.31
N ILE A 54 -10.81 -8.61 -33.88
CA ILE A 54 -11.05 -7.31 -33.23
C ILE A 54 -11.95 -7.49 -32.00
N GLU A 55 -13.05 -8.24 -32.16
CA GLU A 55 -14.00 -8.51 -31.07
C GLU A 55 -13.34 -9.31 -29.92
N GLU A 56 -12.51 -10.31 -30.25
CA GLU A 56 -11.76 -11.08 -29.26
C GLU A 56 -10.71 -10.20 -28.55
N GLN A 57 -10.00 -9.35 -29.27
CA GLN A 57 -9.06 -8.39 -28.67
C GLN A 57 -9.78 -7.46 -27.68
N ASP A 58 -10.93 -6.92 -28.06
CA ASP A 58 -11.71 -6.03 -27.20
C ASP A 58 -12.26 -6.74 -25.96
N SER A 59 -12.73 -7.97 -26.12
CA SER A 59 -13.16 -8.83 -25.01
C SER A 59 -12.02 -9.11 -24.03
N LEU A 60 -10.84 -9.50 -24.53
CA LEU A 60 -9.65 -9.73 -23.71
C LEU A 60 -9.19 -8.45 -23.01
N ARG A 61 -9.21 -7.32 -23.70
CA ARG A 61 -8.85 -6.01 -23.13
C ARG A 61 -9.79 -5.62 -22.00
N LEU A 62 -11.10 -5.79 -22.20
CA LEU A 62 -12.10 -5.50 -21.17
C LEU A 62 -11.97 -6.44 -19.97
N GLY A 63 -11.70 -7.72 -20.20
CA GLY A 63 -11.45 -8.69 -19.14
C GLY A 63 -10.18 -8.41 -18.32
N ALA A 64 -9.16 -7.80 -18.92
CA ALA A 64 -7.91 -7.43 -18.25
C ALA A 64 -8.01 -6.12 -17.45
N GLU A 65 -8.98 -5.24 -17.76
CA GLU A 65 -9.09 -3.91 -17.17
C GLU A 65 -9.27 -3.91 -15.63
N PRO A 66 -10.13 -4.76 -15.04
CA PRO A 66 -10.29 -4.82 -13.58
C PRO A 66 -8.98 -5.12 -12.86
N TYR A 67 -8.19 -6.05 -13.39
CA TYR A 67 -6.90 -6.43 -12.81
C TYR A 67 -5.88 -5.30 -12.88
N LYS A 68 -5.87 -4.52 -13.97
CA LYS A 68 -5.00 -3.32 -14.07
C LYS A 68 -5.40 -2.27 -13.05
N CYS A 69 -6.70 -1.99 -12.93
CA CYS A 69 -7.21 -1.03 -11.96
C CYS A 69 -6.87 -1.45 -10.53
N ASP A 70 -7.09 -2.72 -10.18
CA ASP A 70 -6.85 -3.21 -8.82
C ASP A 70 -5.36 -3.29 -8.51
N ASN A 71 -4.51 -3.73 -9.44
CA ASN A 71 -3.06 -3.66 -9.26
C ASN A 71 -2.58 -2.21 -9.05
N ALA A 72 -3.12 -1.24 -9.77
CA ALA A 72 -2.77 0.17 -9.59
C ALA A 72 -3.16 0.69 -8.19
N LYS A 73 -4.31 0.26 -7.66
CA LYS A 73 -4.72 0.57 -6.28
C LYS A 73 -3.80 -0.08 -5.25
N LEU A 74 -3.54 -1.38 -5.40
CA LEU A 74 -2.68 -2.15 -4.49
C LEU A 74 -1.26 -1.58 -4.43
N ILE A 75 -0.68 -1.22 -5.57
CA ILE A 75 0.64 -0.60 -5.62
C ILE A 75 0.64 0.73 -4.87
N ARG A 76 -0.41 1.55 -5.03
CA ARG A 76 -0.53 2.82 -4.31
C ARG A 76 -0.61 2.60 -2.80
N GLU A 77 -1.50 1.74 -2.34
CA GLU A 77 -1.68 1.42 -0.92
C GLU A 77 -0.39 0.82 -0.31
N CYS A 78 0.28 -0.07 -1.05
CA CYS A 78 1.54 -0.67 -0.61
C CYS A 78 2.64 0.39 -0.44
N ASN A 79 2.75 1.32 -1.40
CA ASN A 79 3.72 2.41 -1.33
C ASN A 79 3.40 3.38 -0.19
N GLU A 80 2.14 3.75 0.00
CA GLU A 80 1.69 4.60 1.11
C GLU A 80 2.00 3.97 2.46
N LEU A 81 1.69 2.68 2.61
CA LEU A 81 1.97 1.93 3.84
C LEU A 81 3.48 1.81 4.10
N HIS A 82 4.27 1.56 3.05
CA HIS A 82 5.71 1.49 3.14
C HIS A 82 6.32 2.81 3.65
N LEU A 83 5.87 3.94 3.10
CA LEU A 83 6.30 5.27 3.53
C LEU A 83 5.89 5.55 4.98
N ALA A 84 4.64 5.25 5.35
CA ALA A 84 4.16 5.42 6.72
C ALA A 84 4.96 4.57 7.72
N PHE A 85 5.30 3.33 7.33
CA PHE A 85 6.12 2.45 8.15
C PHE A 85 7.53 3.00 8.38
N ILE A 86 8.19 3.51 7.32
CA ILE A 86 9.50 4.16 7.44
C ILE A 86 9.42 5.34 8.42
N GLN A 87 8.46 6.23 8.23
CA GLN A 87 8.30 7.41 9.09
C GLN A 87 8.05 7.02 10.56
N PHE A 88 7.18 6.03 10.81
CA PHE A 88 6.90 5.56 12.16
C PHE A 88 8.14 4.95 12.80
N LYS A 89 8.90 4.15 12.04
CA LYS A 89 10.16 3.56 12.52
C LYS A 89 11.17 4.64 12.88
N GLU A 90 11.39 5.63 12.02
CA GLU A 90 12.31 6.75 12.28
C GLU A 90 11.91 7.56 13.52
N GLN A 91 10.62 7.87 13.66
CA GLN A 91 10.09 8.57 14.85
C GLN A 91 10.29 7.75 16.12
N HIS A 92 9.99 6.45 16.07
CA HIS A 92 10.15 5.55 17.21
C HIS A 92 11.63 5.42 17.61
N GLU A 93 12.53 5.24 16.64
CA GLU A 93 13.97 5.18 16.90
C GLU A 93 14.51 6.49 17.49
N LYS A 94 14.00 7.64 17.03
CA LYS A 94 14.35 8.94 17.61
C LYS A 94 13.91 9.04 19.07
N VAL A 95 12.64 8.74 19.37
CA VAL A 95 12.11 8.75 20.74
C VAL A 95 12.89 7.78 21.63
N GLN A 96 13.22 6.60 21.13
CA GLN A 96 14.00 5.61 21.88
C GLN A 96 15.40 6.14 22.22
N LYS A 97 16.07 6.81 21.27
CA LYS A 97 17.38 7.44 21.52
C LYS A 97 17.27 8.57 22.55
N ASP A 98 16.28 9.45 22.40
CA ASP A 98 16.07 10.58 23.33
C ASP A 98 15.79 10.09 24.76
N LEU A 99 14.97 9.05 24.92
CA LEU A 99 14.70 8.44 26.22
C LEU A 99 15.95 7.81 26.84
N LYS A 100 16.76 7.09 26.06
CA LYS A 100 18.03 6.52 26.54
C LYS A 100 18.98 7.61 27.03
N VAL A 101 19.12 8.70 26.28
CA VAL A 101 19.94 9.85 26.70
C VAL A 101 19.42 10.45 27.99
N LYS A 102 18.10 10.59 28.13
CA LYS A 102 17.48 11.13 29.35
C LYS A 102 17.67 10.22 30.56
N ILE A 103 17.59 8.90 30.39
CA ILE A 103 17.87 7.92 31.44
C ILE A 103 19.30 8.10 31.95
N VAL A 104 20.30 8.08 31.05
CA VAL A 104 21.70 8.24 31.43
C VAL A 104 21.95 9.59 32.13
N SER A 105 21.32 10.67 31.65
CA SER A 105 21.43 11.98 32.31
C SER A 105 20.86 11.97 33.73
N LEU A 106 19.70 11.35 33.93
CA LEU A 106 19.06 11.25 35.25
C LEU A 106 19.84 10.33 36.20
N GLU A 107 20.40 9.24 35.70
CA GLU A 107 21.28 8.35 36.47
C GLU A 107 22.52 9.09 36.95
N ASN A 108 23.17 9.87 36.08
CA ASN A 108 24.32 10.71 36.47
C ASN A 108 23.94 11.77 37.51
N GLN A 109 22.79 12.42 37.37
CA GLN A 109 22.30 13.40 38.35
C GLN A 109 22.00 12.74 39.71
N LEU A 110 21.38 11.54 39.69
CA LEU A 110 21.11 10.77 40.88
C LEU A 110 22.41 10.40 41.59
N GLN A 111 23.40 9.87 40.86
CA GLN A 111 24.71 9.51 41.40
C GLN A 111 25.43 10.72 42.02
N ASN A 112 25.39 11.88 41.35
CA ASN A 112 25.97 13.12 41.86
C ASN A 112 25.28 13.53 43.18
N CYS A 113 23.95 13.57 43.21
CA CYS A 113 23.18 13.91 44.40
C CYS A 113 23.42 12.93 45.56
N GLU A 114 23.53 11.62 45.26
CA GLU A 114 23.88 10.61 46.27
C GLU A 114 25.27 10.82 46.84
N SER A 115 26.25 11.15 45.99
CA SER A 115 27.62 11.45 46.42
C SER A 115 27.68 12.69 47.32
N GLU A 116 26.95 13.76 46.96
CA GLU A 116 26.85 14.98 47.76
C GLU A 116 26.18 14.70 49.10
N LYS A 117 25.06 13.96 49.10
CA LYS A 117 24.39 13.51 50.33
C LYS A 117 25.33 12.71 51.22
N GLN A 118 26.16 11.82 50.67
CA GLN A 118 27.16 11.08 51.44
C GLN A 118 28.23 12.00 52.02
N ASN A 119 28.71 12.98 51.25
CA ASN A 119 29.70 13.95 51.71
C ASN A 119 29.15 14.83 52.85
N LEU A 120 27.92 15.34 52.70
CA LEU A 120 27.24 16.11 53.74
C LEU A 120 27.04 15.28 55.02
N LYS A 121 26.65 14.00 54.88
CA LYS A 121 26.54 13.09 56.03
C LYS A 121 27.87 12.89 56.76
N LYS A 122 28.99 12.75 56.04
CA LYS A 122 30.33 12.66 56.64
C LYS A 122 30.67 13.94 57.40
N ARG A 123 30.47 15.10 56.75
CA ARG A 123 30.71 16.42 57.34
C ARG A 123 29.92 16.64 58.64
N ILE A 124 28.65 16.23 58.68
CA ILE A 124 27.82 16.30 59.90
C ILE A 124 28.44 15.46 61.01
N LYS A 125 28.83 14.20 60.74
CA LYS A 125 29.48 13.33 61.73
C LYS A 125 30.80 13.88 62.26
N ASP A 126 31.62 14.48 61.39
CA ASP A 126 32.88 15.09 61.77
C ASP A 126 32.65 16.30 62.69
N LEU A 127 31.62 17.11 62.41
CA LEU A 127 31.23 18.23 63.26
C LEU A 127 30.65 17.78 64.60
N ASP A 128 29.83 16.72 64.61
CA ASP A 128 29.26 16.14 65.83
C ASP A 128 30.34 15.51 66.72
N SER A 129 31.38 14.92 66.14
CA SER A 129 32.51 14.31 66.88
C SER A 129 33.58 15.31 67.33
N GLY A 130 33.67 16.48 66.68
CA GLY A 130 34.54 17.59 67.06
C GLY A 130 34.04 18.45 68.22
N GLN A 131 32.86 18.17 68.77
CA GLN A 131 32.38 18.79 70.01
C GLN A 131 32.71 17.90 71.23
N PRO A 132 33.72 18.23 72.05
CA PRO A 132 33.76 17.74 73.42
C PRO A 132 32.62 18.38 74.22
N ASP A 133 31.97 17.58 75.06
CA ASP A 133 30.79 17.91 75.87
C ASP A 133 30.71 19.38 76.33
N LYS A 134 29.77 20.14 75.77
CA LYS A 134 29.09 21.23 76.50
C LYS A 134 27.70 20.76 76.91
N LYS A 135 27.64 19.78 77.82
CA LYS A 135 26.43 19.49 78.58
C LYS A 135 26.25 20.55 79.67
N ALA A 136 25.69 21.70 79.29
CA ALA A 136 24.99 22.56 80.23
C ALA A 136 23.48 22.26 80.09
N GLY A 137 22.89 21.74 81.15
CA GLY A 137 21.51 21.30 81.16
C GLY A 137 20.52 22.45 80.92
N VAL A 138 19.51 22.19 80.11
CA VAL A 138 18.24 22.92 80.18
C VAL A 138 17.12 21.88 80.07
N LYS A 139 16.41 21.69 81.19
CA LYS A 139 15.10 21.04 81.22
C LYS A 139 14.09 21.97 80.53
N ALA A 140 13.30 21.45 79.59
CA ALA A 140 11.83 21.55 79.61
C ALA A 140 11.15 21.17 78.27
N LYS A 141 10.12 20.31 78.43
CA LYS A 141 8.80 20.31 77.77
C LYS A 141 8.62 19.74 76.35
N GLY A 142 7.89 18.62 76.32
CA GLY A 142 6.81 18.34 75.35
C GLY A 142 7.12 17.28 74.29
N PRO A 143 6.27 16.25 74.08
CA PRO A 143 6.36 15.37 72.93
C PRO A 143 5.71 16.03 71.71
N ILE A 144 6.46 16.20 70.62
CA ILE A 144 5.94 16.62 69.31
C ILE A 144 5.89 15.39 68.37
N PRO A 145 4.80 15.16 67.61
CA PRO A 145 4.53 13.88 66.96
C PRO A 145 5.36 13.63 65.70
N ARG A 146 5.66 12.34 65.42
CA ARG A 146 6.18 11.89 64.12
C ARG A 146 5.06 11.89 63.09
N THR A 147 5.10 12.79 62.12
CA THR A 147 4.32 12.66 60.89
C THR A 147 5.09 11.78 59.91
N VAL A 148 4.61 10.54 59.74
CA VAL A 148 4.97 9.66 58.64
C VAL A 148 4.36 10.27 57.38
N ASP A 149 5.17 10.90 56.53
CA ASP A 149 4.70 11.29 55.20
C ASP A 149 4.64 10.03 54.34
N LYS A 150 3.40 9.57 54.13
CA LYS A 150 3.08 8.39 53.31
C LYS A 150 3.42 8.71 51.86
N GLY A 151 4.06 7.75 51.19
CA GLY A 151 4.50 7.86 49.81
C GLY A 151 3.46 8.46 48.87
N LYS A 152 3.88 9.46 48.09
CA LYS A 152 3.20 9.83 46.85
C LYS A 152 3.56 8.79 45.80
N THR A 153 2.63 7.87 45.56
CA THR A 153 2.56 7.13 44.30
C THR A 153 2.36 8.12 43.17
N PHE A 154 3.39 8.32 42.34
CA PHE A 154 3.22 8.96 41.04
C PHE A 154 2.40 8.01 40.16
N ARG A 155 1.13 8.34 39.93
CA ARG A 155 0.39 7.78 38.79
C ARG A 155 0.94 8.43 37.53
N LEU A 156 1.58 7.62 36.69
CA LEU A 156 1.74 7.97 35.28
C LEU A 156 0.40 7.66 34.62
N ASP A 157 -0.39 8.70 34.35
CA ASP A 157 -1.56 8.57 33.50
C ASP A 157 -1.09 8.21 32.09
N SER A 158 -1.32 6.94 31.73
CA SER A 158 -1.12 6.42 30.39
C SER A 158 -2.22 6.97 29.50
N ALA A 159 -1.99 8.14 28.91
CA ALA A 159 -2.83 8.66 27.84
C ALA A 159 -2.46 7.96 26.53
N MET A 160 -2.94 6.71 26.38
CA MET A 160 -3.11 6.10 25.07
C MET A 160 -4.18 6.91 24.33
N GLY A 161 -3.73 7.83 23.46
CA GLY A 161 -4.58 8.51 22.51
C GLY A 161 -5.21 7.50 21.56
N VAL A 162 -6.49 7.18 21.81
CA VAL A 162 -7.35 6.44 20.88
C VAL A 162 -7.58 7.34 19.67
N CYS A 163 -6.84 7.10 18.59
CA CYS A 163 -7.23 7.58 17.25
C CYS A 163 -8.55 6.90 16.87
N ARG A 164 -9.66 7.62 17.07
CA ARG A 164 -10.98 7.27 16.55
C ARG A 164 -10.89 7.18 15.02
N ARG A 165 -11.03 5.97 14.48
CA ARG A 165 -11.48 5.79 13.09
C ARG A 165 -12.91 6.32 13.02
N LYS A 166 -13.12 7.37 12.22
CA LYS A 166 -14.46 7.67 11.71
C LYS A 166 -14.67 6.75 10.52
N ASP A 167 -15.40 5.66 10.76
CA ASP A 167 -16.09 4.97 9.69
C ASP A 167 -17.16 5.93 9.16
N SER A 168 -16.95 6.43 7.95
CA SER A 168 -18.03 6.98 7.13
C SER A 168 -18.35 5.96 6.05
N SER A 169 -19.18 5.00 6.43
CA SER A 169 -20.11 4.36 5.52
C SER A 169 -21.12 5.43 5.05
N SER A 170 -20.98 5.88 3.82
CA SER A 170 -22.13 6.37 3.04
C SER A 170 -22.15 5.64 1.72
N PHE A 171 -22.91 4.55 1.76
CA PHE A 171 -23.57 3.97 0.62
C PHE A 171 -24.79 4.86 0.31
N LYS A 172 -24.77 5.54 -0.82
CA LYS A 172 -25.92 5.84 -1.69
C LYS A 172 -25.38 6.22 -3.07
#